data_AF-A0A8T5ND71-F1
#
_entry.id   AF-A0A8T5ND71-F1
#
_cell.length_a   1.000
_cell.length_b   1.000
_cell.length_c   1.000
_cell.angle_alpha   90.00
_cell.angle_beta   90.00
_cell.angle_gamma   90.00
#
_symmetry.space_group_name_H-M   'P 1'
#
loop_
_entity.id
_entity.type
_entity.pdbx_description
1 polymer ?
#
loop_
_entity_poly.entity_id
_entity_poly.type
_entity_poly.pdbx_seq_one_letter_code
_entity_poly.pdbx_strand_id
1 'polypeptide(L)'
;MSLISKITGFLKKINQESGQKENNLNAGEYTGKFVKQNGADIGETVALDNNRVVVKSKEYYMSIPLDKITANTDIIAVGDFDRDDSLKFGKEWSEKRDTLKFDQNGMMILEQKPQ
;
A
#
# COMPACT_ATOMS: atom_id res chain seq x y z
N MET A 1 -58.36 -13.27 0.55
CA MET A 1 -57.19 -14.16 0.68
C MET A 1 -56.33 -14.00 -0.56
N SER A 2 -55.12 -13.48 -0.42
CA SER A 2 -54.07 -13.70 -1.43
C SER A 2 -52.72 -13.59 -0.76
N LEU A 3 -51.89 -14.56 -1.08
CA LEU A 3 -50.65 -14.92 -0.42
C LEU A 3 -49.50 -14.02 -0.85
N ILE A 4 -48.64 -13.75 0.11
CA ILE A 4 -47.35 -13.07 0.03
C ILE A 4 -46.51 -13.69 -1.10
N SER A 5 -46.33 -12.95 -2.19
CA SER A 5 -45.30 -13.24 -3.20
C SER A 5 -43.98 -12.59 -2.78
N LYS A 6 -43.20 -13.38 -2.04
CA LYS A 6 -41.73 -13.49 -2.05
C LYS A 6 -40.91 -12.27 -2.52
N ILE A 7 -40.23 -11.71 -1.51
CA ILE A 7 -39.00 -10.91 -1.53
C ILE A 7 -38.05 -11.36 -2.66
N THR A 8 -37.85 -10.52 -3.67
CA THR A 8 -36.68 -10.61 -4.57
C THR A 8 -36.43 -9.22 -5.15
N GLY A 9 -35.39 -8.54 -4.66
CA GLY A 9 -35.05 -7.20 -5.14
C GLY A 9 -33.88 -6.50 -4.46
N PHE A 10 -33.31 -7.07 -3.39
CA PHE A 10 -32.24 -6.45 -2.59
C PHE A 10 -30.82 -6.89 -2.98
N LEU A 11 -30.52 -7.06 -4.28
CA LEU A 11 -29.15 -7.32 -4.76
C LEU A 11 -28.89 -6.62 -6.10
N LYS A 12 -29.11 -5.31 -6.17
CA LYS A 12 -28.63 -4.49 -7.28
C LYS A 12 -27.24 -3.95 -6.94
N LYS A 13 -26.25 -4.84 -7.12
CA LYS A 13 -24.92 -4.55 -7.67
C LYS A 13 -24.23 -3.30 -7.10
N ILE A 14 -23.54 -3.46 -5.98
CA ILE A 14 -22.36 -2.65 -5.65
C ILE A 14 -21.31 -3.04 -6.69
N ASN A 15 -21.39 -2.43 -7.87
CA ASN A 15 -20.25 -2.36 -8.76
C ASN A 15 -19.28 -1.39 -8.09
N GLN A 16 -18.34 -1.97 -7.34
CA GLN A 16 -17.03 -1.38 -7.12
C GLN A 16 -16.46 -1.00 -8.48
N GLU A 17 -16.73 0.24 -8.88
CA GLU A 17 -15.80 0.97 -9.73
C GLU A 17 -14.60 1.28 -8.83
N SER A 18 -13.73 0.29 -8.65
CA SER A 18 -12.31 0.52 -8.45
C SER A 18 -11.73 1.08 -9.76
N GLY A 19 -12.29 2.20 -10.21
CA GLY A 19 -11.64 3.06 -11.17
C GLY A 19 -10.43 3.59 -10.44
N GLN A 20 -9.25 3.17 -10.89
CA GLN A 20 -7.99 3.79 -10.54
C GLN A 20 -8.11 5.29 -10.78
N LYS A 21 -8.52 6.04 -9.76
CA LYS A 21 -8.05 7.41 -9.59
C LYS A 21 -6.57 7.23 -9.28
N GLU A 22 -5.76 7.17 -10.33
CA GLU A 22 -4.38 7.62 -10.23
C GLU A 22 -4.44 9.09 -9.84
N ASN A 23 -4.68 9.34 -8.54
CA ASN A 23 -4.28 10.58 -7.94
C ASN A 23 -2.78 10.65 -8.26
N ASN A 24 -2.37 11.67 -9.02
CA ASN A 24 -0.97 12.01 -9.26
C ASN A 24 -0.31 12.38 -7.92
N LEU A 25 -0.16 11.38 -7.04
CA LEU A 25 0.46 11.50 -5.76
C LEU A 25 1.95 11.65 -6.05
N ASN A 26 2.47 12.82 -5.73
CA ASN A 26 3.88 13.10 -5.89
C ASN A 26 4.64 12.26 -4.87
N ALA A 27 5.30 11.18 -5.32
CA ALA A 27 6.07 10.31 -4.44
C ALA A 27 7.09 11.11 -3.59
N GLY A 28 7.65 12.19 -4.14
CA GLY A 28 8.60 13.05 -3.43
C GLY A 28 8.02 13.76 -2.21
N GLU A 29 6.70 13.96 -2.14
CA GLU A 29 6.04 14.54 -0.96
C GLU A 29 5.91 13.54 0.19
N TYR A 30 6.10 12.25 -0.07
CA TYR A 30 5.93 11.20 0.91
C TYR A 30 7.23 10.53 1.30
N THR A 31 8.21 10.41 0.40
CA THR A 31 9.48 9.69 0.63
C THR A 31 10.49 10.49 1.46
N GLY A 32 11.31 9.81 2.26
CA GLY A 32 12.37 10.41 3.07
C GLY A 32 11.88 11.13 4.33
N LYS A 33 10.67 10.81 4.80
CA LYS A 33 10.06 11.43 5.98
C LYS A 33 9.93 10.40 7.10
N PHE A 34 10.17 10.86 8.33
CA PHE A 34 9.89 10.05 9.52
C PHE A 34 8.40 9.86 9.72
N VAL A 35 8.01 8.65 10.10
CA VAL A 35 6.62 8.26 10.32
C VAL A 35 6.38 8.06 11.81
N LYS A 36 5.32 8.68 12.33
CA LYS A 36 4.93 8.58 13.73
C LYS A 36 3.50 8.08 13.89
N GLN A 37 3.30 7.20 14.88
CA GLN A 37 1.99 6.77 15.34
C GLN A 37 1.87 7.06 16.83
N ASN A 38 0.82 7.78 17.24
CA ASN A 38 0.61 8.17 18.65
C ASN A 38 1.85 8.82 19.31
N GLY A 39 2.61 9.60 18.53
CA GLY A 39 3.82 10.29 18.99
C GLY A 39 5.11 9.45 18.95
N ALA A 40 5.03 8.12 18.79
CA ALA A 40 6.18 7.25 18.69
C ALA A 40 6.68 7.12 17.24
N ASP A 41 7.99 7.11 17.03
CA ASP A 41 8.62 6.83 15.74
C ASP A 41 8.45 5.36 15.37
N ILE A 42 7.95 5.11 14.16
CA ILE A 42 7.74 3.76 13.62
C ILE A 42 8.57 3.46 12.37
N GLY A 43 9.39 4.41 11.90
CA GLY A 43 10.29 4.25 10.77
C GLY A 43 10.32 5.45 9.82
N GLU A 44 10.92 5.22 8.64
CA GLU A 44 11.10 6.24 7.60
C GLU A 44 10.45 5.77 6.29
N THR A 45 9.83 6.69 5.57
CA THR A 45 9.24 6.38 4.27
C THR A 45 10.30 6.18 3.18
N VAL A 46 10.20 5.07 2.45
CA VAL A 46 11.18 4.71 1.40
C VAL A 46 10.57 4.61 0.01
N ALA A 47 9.24 4.53 -0.08
CA ALA A 47 8.51 4.49 -1.35
C ALA A 47 7.03 4.79 -1.17
N LEU A 48 6.40 5.13 -2.28
CA LEU A 48 4.96 5.11 -2.45
C LEU A 48 4.61 4.01 -3.47
N ASP A 49 3.72 3.09 -3.11
CA ASP A 49 3.29 1.98 -3.96
C ASP A 49 1.77 1.77 -3.86
N ASN A 50 1.06 1.82 -4.98
CA ASN A 50 -0.37 1.47 -5.11
C ASN A 50 -1.26 2.01 -3.96
N ASN A 51 -1.19 3.31 -3.66
CA ASN A 51 -1.95 3.98 -2.59
C ASN A 51 -1.50 3.63 -1.15
N ARG A 52 -0.26 3.19 -0.97
CA ARG A 52 0.35 2.89 0.32
C ARG A 52 1.73 3.51 0.41
N VAL A 53 2.08 3.96 1.61
CA VAL A 53 3.42 4.41 1.95
C VAL A 53 4.20 3.25 2.54
N VAL A 54 5.34 2.96 1.93
CA VAL A 54 6.25 1.96 2.44
C VAL A 54 7.16 2.61 3.47
N VAL A 55 7.13 2.08 4.68
CA VAL A 55 7.88 2.52 5.84
C VAL A 55 8.93 1.47 6.18
N LYS A 56 10.19 1.87 6.22
CA LYS A 56 11.31 1.05 6.67
C LYS A 56 11.54 1.31 8.17
N SER A 57 11.46 0.24 8.94
CA SER A 57 12.02 0.20 10.30
C SER A 57 13.36 -0.53 10.29
N LYS A 58 14.03 -0.65 11.45
CA LYS A 58 15.35 -1.28 11.56
C LYS A 58 15.37 -2.71 11.03
N GLU A 59 14.30 -3.47 11.27
CA GLU A 59 14.27 -4.91 11.04
C GLU A 59 13.24 -5.34 9.98
N TYR A 60 12.34 -4.45 9.57
CA TYR A 60 11.21 -4.82 8.71
C TYR A 60 10.72 -3.63 7.88
N TYR A 61 9.95 -3.96 6.84
CA TYR A 61 9.17 -3.01 6.06
C TYR A 61 7.69 -3.14 6.43
N MET A 62 7.00 -2.00 6.50
CA MET A 62 5.55 -1.91 6.59
C MET A 62 5.01 -1.16 5.37
N SER A 63 3.80 -1.49 4.93
CA SER A 63 3.10 -0.77 3.87
C SER A 63 1.79 -0.21 4.41
N ILE A 64 1.80 1.07 4.76
CA ILE A 64 0.69 1.76 5.43
C ILE A 64 -0.24 2.39 4.39
N PRO A 65 -1.55 2.12 4.42
CA PRO A 65 -2.51 2.76 3.52
C PRO A 65 -2.53 4.29 3.65
N LEU A 66 -2.63 5.00 2.53
CA LEU A 66 -2.63 6.47 2.52
C LEU A 66 -3.81 7.09 3.27
N ASP A 67 -4.96 6.43 3.30
CA ASP A 67 -6.15 6.89 4.05
C ASP A 67 -5.94 6.88 5.57
N LYS A 68 -4.85 6.28 6.05
CA LYS A 68 -4.45 6.28 7.46
C LYS A 68 -3.48 7.39 7.81
N ILE A 69 -3.01 8.15 6.83
CA ILE A 69 -2.18 9.34 7.08
C ILE A 69 -3.09 10.47 7.59
N THR A 70 -2.80 10.94 8.79
CA THR A 70 -3.54 12.03 9.43
C THR A 70 -2.87 13.39 9.23
N ALA A 71 -1.55 13.40 8.97
CA ALA A 71 -0.80 14.59 8.56
C ALA A 71 0.41 14.22 7.70
N ASN A 72 0.71 15.03 6.69
CA ASN A 72 1.92 14.94 5.86
C ASN A 72 2.59 16.32 5.78
N THR A 73 3.50 16.62 6.71
CA THR A 73 4.30 17.85 6.75
C THR A 73 5.78 17.49 6.70
N ASP A 74 6.62 17.96 7.62
CA ASP A 74 8.02 17.51 7.76
C ASP A 74 8.08 16.04 8.25
N ILE A 75 7.04 15.63 8.98
CA ILE A 75 6.82 14.25 9.41
C ILE A 75 5.50 13.74 8.85
N ILE A 76 5.36 12.42 8.79
CA ILE A 76 4.09 11.77 8.49
C ILE A 76 3.51 11.24 9.79
N ALA A 77 2.32 11.72 10.15
CA ALA A 77 1.55 11.16 11.24
C ALA A 77 0.53 10.16 10.70
N VAL A 78 0.41 9.01 11.35
CA VAL A 78 -0.55 7.96 10.98
C VAL A 78 -1.50 7.66 12.14
N GLY A 79 -2.75 7.37 11.80
CA GLY A 79 -3.77 6.89 12.73
C GLY A 79 -3.69 5.38 12.94
N ASP A 80 -4.82 4.77 13.31
CA ASP A 80 -4.91 3.33 13.52
C ASP A 80 -5.00 2.58 12.18
N PHE A 81 -4.26 1.48 12.08
CA PHE A 81 -4.23 0.61 10.92
C PHE A 81 -3.94 -0.84 11.33
N ASP A 82 -4.26 -1.79 10.46
CA ASP A 82 -3.93 -3.19 10.67
C ASP A 82 -2.43 -3.42 10.48
N ARG A 83 -1.76 -3.78 11.58
CA ARG A 83 -0.31 -3.93 11.61
C ARG A 83 0.17 -5.20 10.92
N ASP A 84 -0.59 -6.29 11.03
CA ASP A 84 -0.22 -7.58 10.45
C ASP A 84 -0.30 -7.51 8.92
N ASP A 85 -1.37 -6.91 8.40
CA ASP A 85 -1.49 -6.63 6.97
C ASP A 85 -0.35 -5.72 6.52
N SER A 86 -0.10 -4.62 7.24
CA SER A 86 0.95 -3.68 6.85
C SER A 86 2.33 -4.34 6.79
N LEU A 87 2.65 -5.23 7.73
CA LEU A 87 3.89 -6.01 7.72
C LEU A 87 3.94 -6.99 6.54
N LYS A 88 2.84 -7.72 6.28
CA LYS A 88 2.74 -8.63 5.15
C LYS A 88 2.99 -7.92 3.82
N PHE A 89 2.29 -6.81 3.56
CA PHE A 89 2.44 -6.04 2.33
C PHE A 89 3.80 -5.36 2.23
N GLY A 90 4.38 -4.92 3.35
CA GLY A 90 5.74 -4.38 3.40
C GLY A 90 6.78 -5.44 3.01
N LYS A 91 6.64 -6.66 3.53
CA LYS A 91 7.49 -7.80 3.18
C LYS A 91 7.38 -8.15 1.69
N GLU A 92 6.16 -8.33 1.18
CA GLU A 92 5.91 -8.62 -0.24
C GLU A 92 6.51 -7.54 -1.16
N TRP A 93 6.42 -6.27 -0.78
CA TRP A 93 7.04 -5.19 -1.52
C TRP A 93 8.57 -5.28 -1.50
N SER A 94 9.19 -5.57 -0.34
CA SER A 94 10.65 -5.66 -0.23
C SER A 94 11.23 -6.82 -1.06
N GLU A 95 10.55 -7.97 -1.08
CA GLU A 95 11.00 -9.16 -1.82
C GLU A 95 10.98 -8.95 -3.34
N LYS A 96 10.05 -8.13 -3.85
CA LYS A 96 10.01 -7.76 -5.27
C LYS A 96 11.17 -6.86 -5.67
N ARG A 97 11.73 -6.08 -4.75
CA ARG A 97 12.81 -5.13 -5.04
C ARG A 97 14.19 -5.78 -5.09
N ASP A 98 14.41 -6.81 -4.29
CA ASP A 98 15.74 -7.40 -4.07
C ASP A 98 16.16 -8.47 -5.08
N THR A 99 15.39 -8.70 -6.14
CA THR A 99 15.73 -9.71 -7.15
C THR A 99 16.43 -9.11 -8.37
N LEU A 100 17.65 -8.63 -8.18
CA LEU A 100 18.60 -8.55 -9.29
C LEU A 100 18.97 -9.99 -9.69
N LYS A 101 18.47 -10.43 -10.84
CA LYS A 101 18.81 -11.74 -11.40
C LYS A 101 19.98 -11.56 -12.36
N PHE A 102 20.96 -12.46 -12.29
CA PHE A 102 22.10 -12.48 -13.19
C PHE A 102 22.11 -13.80 -13.96
N ASP A 103 22.55 -13.76 -15.22
CA ASP A 103 22.76 -14.96 -16.01
C ASP A 103 24.08 -15.67 -15.63
N GLN A 104 24.33 -16.81 -16.26
CA GLN A 104 25.57 -17.59 -16.07
C GLN A 104 26.86 -16.84 -16.46
N ASN A 105 26.76 -15.73 -17.19
CA ASN A 105 27.88 -14.89 -17.58
C ASN A 105 28.02 -13.64 -16.68
N GLY A 106 27.20 -13.52 -15.63
CA GLY A 106 27.20 -12.38 -14.72
C GLY A 106 26.50 -11.13 -15.27
N MET A 107 25.69 -11.25 -16.32
CA MET A 107 24.92 -10.15 -16.89
C MET A 107 23.56 -10.03 -16.22
N MET A 108 23.14 -8.80 -15.88
CA MET A 108 21.84 -8.53 -15.27
C MET A 108 20.70 -8.89 -16.22
N ILE A 109 19.78 -9.73 -15.76
CA ILE A 109 18.56 -10.14 -16.48
C ILE A 109 17.49 -9.08 -16.22
N LEU A 110 17.08 -8.39 -17.28
CA LEU A 110 15.97 -7.43 -17.23
C LEU A 110 14.65 -8.21 -17.39
N GLU A 111 13.85 -8.32 -16.32
CA GLU A 111 12.47 -8.83 -16.46
C GLU A 111 11.64 -7.84 -17.27
N GLN A 112 11.16 -8.26 -18.45
CA GLN A 112 10.22 -7.46 -19.24
C GLN A 112 8.84 -7.54 -18.57
N LYS A 113 8.25 -6.40 -18.22
CA LYS A 113 6.85 -6.35 -17.77
C LYS A 113 5.94 -6.91 -18.88
N PRO A 114 4.97 -7.78 -18.55
CA PRO A 114 3.95 -8.17 -19.52
C PRO A 114 3.15 -6.94 -19.94
N GLN A 115 2.90 -6.82 -21.25
CA GLN A 115 2.05 -5.79 -21.87
C GLN A 115 0.58 -6.00 -21.53
#